data_AF-A0A0S3TRH7-F1
#
_entry.id   AF-A0A0S3TRH7-F1
#
_cell.length_a   1.000
_cell.length_b   1.000
_cell.length_c   1.000
_cell.angle_alpha   90.00
_cell.angle_beta   90.00
_cell.angle_gamma   90.00
#
_symmetry.space_group_name_H-M   'P 1'
#
loop_
_entity.id
_entity.type
_entity.pdbx_description
1 polymer ?
#
loop_
_entity_poly.entity_id
_entity_poly.type
_entity_poly.pdbx_seq_one_letter_code
_entity_poly.pdbx_strand_id
1 'polypeptide(L)' 'MERQAQSFASYLLMPRYILEQMVAERDLTKWSHLYAMQKDLGVTISNLTTRLKQLNWIILHPADKTIYLGKAAPMCKK' A
#
# COMPACT_ATOMS: atom_id res chain seq x y z
N MET A 1 -4.71 25.38 -7.51
CA MET A 1 -3.82 24.21 -7.75
C MET A 1 -3.36 23.65 -6.40
N GLU A 2 -4.19 22.84 -5.72
CA GLU A 2 -3.94 22.44 -4.32
C GLU A 2 -3.93 20.92 -4.11
N ARG A 3 -3.36 20.16 -5.06
CA ARG A 3 -3.21 18.69 -4.90
C ARG A 3 -1.80 18.15 -5.08
N GLN A 4 -0.80 18.99 -5.40
CA GLN A 4 0.53 18.47 -5.73
C GLN A 4 1.42 18.24 -4.49
N ALA A 5 1.27 19.03 -3.41
CA ALA A 5 2.10 18.92 -2.21
C ALA A 5 1.77 17.69 -1.33
N GLN A 6 0.49 17.29 -1.25
CA GLN A 6 0.10 16.09 -0.49
C GLN A 6 0.66 14.80 -1.10
N SER A 7 0.90 14.80 -2.41
CA SER A 7 1.50 13.65 -3.09
C SER A 7 2.98 13.52 -2.68
N PHE A 8 3.77 14.60 -2.75
CA PHE A 8 5.21 14.53 -2.49
C PHE A 8 5.57 14.07 -1.07
N ALA A 9 4.89 14.61 -0.04
CA ALA A 9 5.09 14.16 1.33
C ALA A 9 4.75 12.68 1.49
N SER A 10 3.71 12.21 0.80
CA SER A 10 3.31 10.79 0.85
C SER A 10 4.39 9.87 0.27
N TYR A 11 5.09 10.25 -0.80
CA TYR A 11 6.19 9.44 -1.36
C TYR A 11 7.44 9.47 -0.47
N LEU A 12 7.71 10.59 0.20
CA LEU A 12 8.80 10.69 1.18
C LEU A 12 8.53 9.80 2.41
N LEU A 13 7.27 9.72 2.83
CA LEU A 13 6.82 8.93 3.99
C LEU A 13 6.57 7.44 3.68
N MET A 14 6.49 7.06 2.40
CA MET A 14 6.29 5.67 1.96
C MET A 14 7.49 5.13 1.15
N PRO A 15 8.69 5.06 1.75
CA PRO A 15 9.80 4.34 1.15
C PRO A 15 9.48 2.84 1.15
N ARG A 16 9.92 2.16 0.08
CA ARG A 16 9.68 0.73 -0.13
C ARG A 16 10.08 -0.10 1.09
N TYR A 17 11.21 0.21 1.72
CA TYR A 17 11.72 -0.52 2.87
C TYR A 17 10.76 -0.55 4.08
N ILE A 18 10.12 0.59 4.42
CA ILE A 18 9.14 0.63 5.53
C ILE A 18 7.93 -0.23 5.20
N LEU A 19 7.44 -0.15 3.96
CA LEU A 19 6.33 -0.98 3.50
C LEU A 19 6.70 -2.47 3.50
N GLU A 20 7.94 -2.84 3.16
CA GLU A 20 8.41 -4.23 3.18
C GLU A 20 8.43 -4.78 4.61
N GLN A 21 8.87 -3.98 5.59
CA GLN A 21 8.82 -4.34 7.02
C GLN A 21 7.37 -4.53 7.50
N MET A 22 6.46 -3.61 7.16
CA MET A 22 5.07 -3.73 7.56
C MET A 22 4.39 -4.95 6.94
N VAL A 23 4.69 -5.26 5.67
CA VAL A 23 4.11 -6.41 4.96
C VAL A 23 4.71 -7.73 5.40
N ALA A 24 5.92 -7.74 5.95
CA ALA A 24 6.50 -8.96 6.53
C ALA A 24 5.60 -9.54 7.65
N GLU A 25 4.90 -8.68 8.39
CA GLU A 25 3.99 -9.06 9.48
C GLU A 25 2.51 -8.92 9.10
N ARG A 26 2.19 -8.45 7.88
CA ARG A 26 0.82 -8.08 7.47
C ARG A 26 0.48 -8.54 6.06
N ASP A 27 -0.74 -9.03 5.90
CA ASP A 27 -1.24 -9.48 4.61
C ASP A 27 -1.86 -8.34 3.77
N LEU A 28 -1.28 -8.04 2.61
CA LEU A 28 -1.74 -6.99 1.70
C LEU A 28 -3.06 -7.29 1.01
N THR A 29 -3.50 -8.56 0.96
CA THR A 29 -4.78 -8.94 0.34
C THR A 29 -5.97 -8.61 1.25
N LYS A 30 -5.70 -8.34 2.53
CA LYS A 30 -6.71 -8.00 3.53
C LYS A 30 -6.83 -6.49 3.70
N TRP A 31 -8.02 -5.96 3.41
CA TRP A 31 -8.35 -4.55 3.65
C TRP A 31 -8.08 -4.12 5.10
N SER A 32 -8.36 -4.97 6.09
CA SER A 32 -8.09 -4.65 7.51
C SER A 32 -6.62 -4.30 7.77
N HIS A 33 -5.68 -4.99 7.11
CA HIS A 33 -4.25 -4.72 7.25
C HIS A 33 -3.87 -3.43 6.53
N LEU A 34 -4.44 -3.16 5.36
CA LEU A 34 -4.23 -1.89 4.64
C LEU A 34 -4.73 -0.69 5.45
N TYR A 35 -5.90 -0.78 6.09
CA TYR A 35 -6.40 0.27 6.98
C TYR A 35 -5.52 0.45 8.22
N ALA A 36 -4.95 -0.63 8.76
CA ALA A 36 -4.00 -0.52 9.86
C ALA A 36 -2.69 0.16 9.43
N MET A 37 -2.14 -0.20 8.27
CA MET A 37 -0.96 0.47 7.68
C MET A 37 -1.23 1.94 7.39
N GLN A 38 -2.42 2.25 6.87
CA GLN A 38 -2.86 3.62 6.64
C GLN A 38 -2.82 4.43 7.94
N LYS A 39 -3.38 3.87 9.02
CA LYS A 39 -3.44 4.52 10.34
C LYS A 39 -2.03 4.71 10.93
N ASP A 40 -1.16 3.72 10.78
CA ASP A 40 0.22 3.75 11.27
C ASP A 40 1.07 4.82 10.56
N LEU A 41 0.94 4.89 9.22
CA LEU A 41 1.67 5.84 8.38
C LEU A 41 1.05 7.24 8.35
N GLY A 42 -0.18 7.42 8.86
CA GLY A 42 -0.92 8.68 8.78
C GLY A 42 -1.28 9.12 7.35
N VAL A 43 -1.37 8.19 6.41
CA VAL A 43 -1.67 8.47 4.99
C VAL A 43 -3.13 8.20 4.64
N THR A 44 -3.54 8.45 3.40
CA THR A 44 -4.85 8.01 2.90
C THR A 44 -4.75 6.63 2.28
N ILE A 45 -5.83 5.84 2.37
CA ILE A 45 -5.90 4.51 1.74
C ILE A 45 -5.65 4.57 0.23
N SER A 46 -6.09 5.65 -0.43
CA SER A 46 -5.86 5.88 -1.86
C SER A 46 -4.38 6.08 -2.18
N ASN A 47 -3.63 6.81 -1.35
CA ASN A 47 -2.18 6.98 -1.54
C ASN A 47 -1.45 5.65 -1.31
N LEU A 48 -1.80 4.93 -0.25
CA LEU A 48 -1.23 3.63 0.07
C LEU A 48 -1.46 2.64 -1.07
N THR A 49 -2.72 2.46 -1.50
CA THR A 49 -3.06 1.55 -2.61
C THR A 49 -2.42 1.97 -3.93
N THR A 50 -2.34 3.28 -4.24
CA THR A 50 -1.64 3.78 -5.42
C THR A 50 -0.16 3.42 -5.39
N ARG A 51 0.50 3.58 -4.23
CA ARG A 51 1.91 3.22 -4.05
C ARG A 51 2.13 1.71 -4.17
N LEU A 52 1.29 0.90 -3.55
CA LEU A 52 1.34 -0.55 -3.63
C LEU A 52 1.12 -1.06 -5.07
N LYS A 53 0.23 -0.41 -5.84
CA LYS A 53 0.04 -0.67 -7.27
C LYS A 53 1.28 -0.31 -8.09
N GLN A 54 1.92 0.84 -7.81
CA GLN A 54 3.16 1.24 -8.49
C GLN A 54 4.32 0.28 -8.22
N LEU A 55 4.40 -0.25 -7.00
CA LEU A 55 5.37 -1.27 -6.63
C LEU A 55 5.01 -2.66 -7.19
N ASN A 56 3.86 -2.79 -7.87
CA ASN A 56 3.31 -4.05 -8.36
C ASN A 56 3.12 -5.10 -7.25
N TRP A 57 2.83 -4.65 -6.03
CA TRP A 57 2.57 -5.51 -4.88
C TRP A 57 1.10 -5.90 -4.77
N ILE A 58 0.21 -5.03 -5.21
CA ILE A 58 -1.22 -5.33 -5.26
C ILE A 58 -1.80 -5.02 -6.64
N ILE A 59 -2.79 -5.80 -7.02
CA ILE A 59 -3.61 -5.60 -8.20
C ILE A 59 -5.05 -5.49 -7.72
N LEU A 60 -5.65 -4.31 -7.89
CA LEU A 60 -7.06 -4.10 -7.57
C LEU A 60 -7.90 -4.41 -8.80
N HIS A 61 -8.88 -5.31 -8.66
CA HIS A 61 -9.86 -5.54 -9.71
C HIS A 61 -10.82 -4.33 -9.78
N PRO A 62 -10.95 -3.65 -10.93
CA PRO A 62 -11.86 -2.50 -11.07
C PRO A 62 -13.34 -2.80 -10.76
N ALA A 63 -13.81 -4.04 -10.92
CA ALA A 63 -15.20 -4.43 -10.69
C ALA A 63 -15.52 -4.63 -9.19
N ASP A 64 -14.78 -5.50 -8.51
CA ASP A 64 -15.10 -5.94 -7.14
C ASP A 64 -14.24 -5.31 -6.04
N LYS A 65 -13.29 -4.42 -6.40
CA LYS A 65 -12.26 -3.91 -5.47
C LYS A 65 -11.51 -5.02 -4.73
N THR A 66 -11.52 -6.23 -5.29
CA THR A 66 -10.78 -7.36 -4.76
C THR A 66 -9.29 -7.08 -4.92
N ILE A 67 -8.54 -7.32 -3.86
CA ILE A 67 -7.09 -7.15 -3.84
C ILE A 67 -6.45 -8.49 -4.17
N TYR A 68 -5.70 -8.52 -5.27
CA TYR A 68 -4.84 -9.63 -5.63
C TYR A 68 -3.40 -9.27 -5.32
N LEU A 69 -2.64 -10.25 -4.82
CA LEU A 69 -1.21 -10.07 -4.58
C LEU A 69 -0.46 -10.07 -5.92
N GLY A 70 0.34 -9.03 -6.15
CA GLY A 70 1.17 -8.90 -7.34
C GLY A 70 2.47 -9.72 -7.22
N LYS A 71 3.10 -10.00 -8.36
CA LYS A 71 4.31 -10.85 -8.43
C LYS A 71 5.51 -10.27 -7.69
N ALA A 72 5.54 -8.95 -7.49
CA ALA A 72 6.59 -8.24 -6.77
C ALA A 72 6.33 -8.11 -5.27
N ALA A 73 5.20 -8.60 -4.77
CA ALA A 73 4.92 -8.54 -3.34
C ALA A 73 5.89 -9.47 -2.58
N PRO A 74 6.44 -9.02 -1.44
CA PRO A 74 7.20 -9.90 -0.58
C PRO A 74 6.25 -11.00 -0.08
N MET A 75 6.57 -12.25 -0.40
CA MET A 75 5.82 -13.39 0.13
C MET A 75 5.90 -13.33 1.65
N CYS A 76 4.76 -13.14 2.32
CA CYS A 76 4.66 -13.28 3.77
C CYS A 76 5.08 -14.72 4.09
N LYS A 77 6.29 -14.89 4.64
CA LYS A 77 6.77 -16.19 5.12
C LYS A 77 5.94 -16.53 6.35
N LYS A 78 4.86 -17.27 6.13
CA LYS A 78 4.02 -17.83 7.19
C LYS A 78 4.81 -18.85 8.01
#